data_AF-B9Z1B7-F1
#
_entry.id   AF-B9Z1B7-F1
#
_cell.length_a   1.000
_cell.length_b   1.000
_cell.length_c   1.000
_cell.angle_alpha   90.00
_cell.angle_beta   90.00
_cell.angle_gamma   90.00
#
_symmetry.space_group_name_H-M   'P 1'
#
loop_
_entity.id
_entity.type
_entity.pdbx_description
1 polymer ?
#
loop_
_entity_poly.entity_id
_entity_poly.type
_entity_poly.pdbx_seq_one_letter_code
_entity_poly.pdbx_strand_id
1 'polypeptide(L)'
;MNTPLSLTTPALLFPAISLLLLAYTNRFLGLASIIRHLFNDYQDNPEDKIIQQIGNLRSRINLIKWMQFLGVGSLFLCVVTMLQIYVQMAISAQYTFGVSLLLMMASLALSLVELRKSSDALNILLSDLEQQHGRG
;
A
#
# COMPACT_ATOMS: atom_id res chain seq x y z
N MET A 1 10.34 -37.73 -1.23
CA MET A 1 10.25 -36.46 -0.49
C MET A 1 9.26 -35.59 -1.23
N ASN A 2 8.04 -35.46 -0.70
CA ASN A 2 6.94 -34.77 -1.38
C ASN A 2 6.97 -33.31 -0.93
N THR A 3 7.61 -32.43 -1.70
CA THR A 3 7.45 -30.98 -1.50
C THR A 3 6.09 -30.56 -2.05
N PRO A 4 5.13 -30.12 -1.23
CA PRO A 4 3.74 -29.86 -1.64
C PRO A 4 3.56 -28.55 -2.44
N LEU A 5 4.63 -27.83 -2.78
CA LEU A 5 4.56 -26.63 -3.60
C LEU A 5 4.32 -27.02 -5.07
N SER A 6 3.06 -27.04 -5.46
CA SER A 6 2.64 -27.14 -6.86
C SER A 6 2.51 -25.74 -7.47
N LEU A 7 2.59 -25.65 -8.81
CA LEU A 7 2.36 -24.42 -9.58
C LEU A 7 1.00 -23.77 -9.28
N THR A 8 0.04 -24.51 -8.72
CA THR A 8 -1.29 -24.02 -8.35
C THR A 8 -1.27 -23.03 -7.19
N THR A 9 -0.36 -23.16 -6.21
CA THR A 9 -0.36 -22.28 -5.03
C THR A 9 0.03 -20.84 -5.38
N PRO A 10 1.11 -20.59 -6.15
CA PRO A 10 1.43 -19.25 -6.62
C PRO A 10 0.38 -18.67 -7.58
N ALA A 11 -0.27 -19.51 -8.40
CA ALA A 11 -1.26 -19.07 -9.39
C ALA A 11 -2.52 -18.48 -8.75
N LEU A 12 -2.94 -19.00 -7.59
CA LEU A 12 -4.09 -18.48 -6.84
C LEU A 12 -3.84 -17.12 -6.19
N LEU A 13 -2.57 -16.78 -5.94
CA LEU A 13 -2.20 -15.51 -5.31
C LEU A 13 -2.17 -14.35 -6.32
N PHE A 14 -1.93 -14.63 -7.60
CA PHE A 14 -1.75 -13.59 -8.62
C PHE A 14 -2.94 -12.63 -8.75
N PRO A 15 -4.21 -13.10 -8.80
CA PRO A 15 -5.36 -12.20 -8.87
C PRO A 15 -5.51 -11.34 -7.61
N ALA A 16 -5.32 -11.94 -6.42
CA ALA A 16 -5.45 -11.23 -5.15
C ALA A 16 -4.39 -10.12 -5.01
N ILE A 17 -3.14 -10.39 -5.40
CA ILE A 17 -2.07 -9.40 -5.34
C ILE A 17 -2.31 -8.29 -6.39
N SER A 18 -2.81 -8.63 -7.57
CA SER A 18 -3.12 -7.63 -8.60
C SER A 18 -4.20 -6.64 -8.13
N LEU A 19 -5.26 -7.14 -7.49
CA LEU A 19 -6.29 -6.29 -6.88
C LEU A 19 -5.74 -5.41 -5.76
N LEU A 20 -4.83 -5.95 -4.94
CA LEU A 20 -4.17 -5.19 -3.87
C LEU A 20 -3.32 -4.04 -4.42
N LEU A 21 -2.54 -4.28 -5.48
CA LEU A 21 -1.75 -3.25 -6.15
C LEU A 21 -2.63 -2.16 -6.76
N LEU A 22 -3.77 -2.53 -7.36
CA LEU A 22 -4.75 -1.58 -7.87
C LEU A 22 -5.30 -0.70 -6.73
N ALA A 23 -5.64 -1.28 -5.59
CA ALA A 23 -6.09 -0.54 -4.41
C ALA A 23 -5.02 0.45 -3.91
N TYR A 24 -3.74 0.05 -3.90
CA TYR A 24 -2.65 0.94 -3.52
C TYR A 24 -2.47 2.10 -4.50
N THR A 25 -2.58 1.84 -5.81
CA THR A 25 -2.52 2.87 -6.85
C THR A 25 -3.66 3.87 -6.70
N ASN A 26 -4.89 3.39 -6.48
CA ASN A 26 -6.05 4.25 -6.26
C ASN A 26 -5.84 5.17 -5.06
N ARG A 27 -5.27 4.64 -3.97
CA ARG A 27 -4.97 5.44 -2.78
C ARG A 27 -3.88 6.48 -3.02
N PHE A 28 -2.82 6.11 -3.73
CA PHE A 28 -1.77 7.03 -4.14
C PHE A 28 -2.33 8.19 -4.97
N LEU A 29 -3.16 7.88 -5.97
CA LEU A 29 -3.79 8.88 -6.84
C LEU A 29 -4.72 9.81 -6.05
N GLY A 30 -5.51 9.26 -5.12
CA GLY A 30 -6.35 10.06 -4.22
C GLY A 30 -5.55 11.07 -3.40
N LEU A 31 -4.48 10.62 -2.72
CA LEU A 31 -3.62 11.52 -1.95
C LEU A 31 -2.89 12.55 -2.82
N ALA A 32 -2.42 12.15 -4.00
CA ALA A 32 -1.77 13.06 -4.94
C ALA A 32 -2.73 14.15 -5.44
N SER A 33 -4.01 13.81 -5.65
CA SER A 33 -5.06 14.77 -5.99
C SER A 33 -5.27 15.80 -4.88
N ILE A 34 -5.37 15.35 -3.62
CA ILE A 34 -5.52 16.23 -2.45
C ILE A 34 -4.33 17.18 -2.31
N ILE A 35 -3.10 16.68 -2.49
CA ILE A 35 -1.90 17.54 -2.46
C ILE A 35 -1.94 18.61 -3.54
N ARG A 36 -2.36 18.27 -4.76
CA ARG A 36 -2.49 19.25 -5.86
C ARG A 36 -3.54 20.32 -5.56
N HIS A 37 -4.67 19.92 -4.96
CA HIS A 37 -5.70 20.87 -4.51
C HIS A 37 -5.15 21.83 -3.46
N LEU A 38 -4.56 21.30 -2.38
CA LEU A 38 -3.94 22.11 -1.33
C LEU A 38 -2.84 23.02 -1.86
N PHE A 39 -2.07 22.57 -2.87
CA PHE A 39 -1.05 23.39 -3.50
C PHE A 39 -1.65 24.57 -4.28
N ASN A 40 -2.80 24.38 -4.95
CA ASN A 40 -3.51 25.49 -5.58
C ASN A 40 -4.06 26.46 -4.53
N ASP A 41 -4.69 25.94 -3.47
CA ASP A 41 -5.22 26.77 -2.37
C ASP A 41 -4.10 27.61 -1.72
N TYR A 42 -2.91 27.04 -1.55
CA TYR A 42 -1.73 27.73 -1.02
C TYR A 42 -1.26 28.88 -1.92
N GLN A 43 -1.36 28.73 -3.24
CA GLN A 43 -0.98 29.80 -4.18
C GLN A 43 -1.93 31.00 -4.07
N ASP A 44 -3.21 30.74 -3.82
CA ASP A 44 -4.22 31.78 -3.65
C ASP A 44 -4.18 32.41 -2.24
N ASN A 45 -3.98 31.58 -1.20
CA ASN A 45 -3.90 32.00 0.21
C ASN A 45 -2.74 31.26 0.92
N PRO A 46 -1.56 31.89 1.03
CA PRO A 46 -0.39 31.27 1.66
C PRO A 46 -0.58 31.13 3.17
N GLU A 47 -1.06 29.98 3.62
CA GLU A 47 -1.18 29.63 5.02
C GLU A 47 -0.19 28.52 5.43
N ASP A 48 0.52 28.72 6.54
CA ASP A 48 1.44 27.72 7.11
C ASP A 48 0.75 26.37 7.40
N LYS A 49 -0.54 26.41 7.75
CA LYS A 49 -1.36 25.22 7.99
C LYS A 49 -1.47 24.33 6.74
N ILE A 50 -1.51 24.92 5.54
CA ILE A 50 -1.59 24.18 4.28
C ILE A 50 -0.26 23.44 4.02
N ILE A 51 0.88 24.10 4.25
CA ILE A 51 2.20 23.48 4.14
C ILE A 51 2.31 22.27 5.08
N GLN A 52 1.85 22.40 6.32
CA GLN A 52 1.86 21.30 7.29
C GLN A 52 0.98 20.11 6.83
N GLN A 53 -0.20 20.38 6.26
CA GLN A 53 -1.06 19.33 5.71
C GLN A 53 -0.40 18.60 4.53
N ILE A 54 0.21 19.33 3.60
CA ILE A 54 0.97 18.76 2.48
C ILE A 54 2.11 17.89 2.99
N GLY A 55 2.82 18.32 4.04
CA GLY A 55 3.87 17.53 4.70
C GLY A 55 3.35 16.19 5.22
N ASN A 56 2.21 16.20 5.91
CA ASN A 56 1.57 14.98 6.44
C ASN A 56 1.12 14.04 5.30
N LEU A 57 0.52 14.58 4.24
CA LEU A 57 0.12 13.82 3.06
C LEU A 57 1.32 13.21 2.33
N ARG A 58 2.45 13.92 2.24
CA ARG A 58 3.69 13.41 1.64
C ARG A 58 4.25 12.22 2.41
N SER A 59 4.20 12.25 3.74
CA SER A 59 4.59 11.12 4.59
C SER A 59 3.73 9.87 4.31
N ARG A 60 2.41 10.06 4.14
CA ARG A 60 1.49 8.98 3.77
C ARG A 60 1.77 8.43 2.38
N ILE A 61 2.05 9.28 1.39
CA ILE A 61 2.47 8.84 0.06
C ILE A 61 3.73 7.99 0.14
N ASN A 62 4.72 8.39 0.96
CA ASN A 62 5.94 7.60 1.12
C ASN A 62 5.64 6.20 1.71
N LEU A 63 4.71 6.11 2.67
CA LEU A 63 4.25 4.84 3.22
C LEU A 63 3.60 3.95 2.14
N ILE A 64 2.74 4.50 1.29
CA ILE A 64 2.13 3.77 0.16
C ILE A 64 3.18 3.29 -0.83
N LYS A 65 4.20 4.10 -1.12
CA LYS A 65 5.31 3.69 -2.00
C LYS A 65 6.06 2.49 -1.42
N TRP A 66 6.30 2.46 -0.11
CA TRP A 66 6.92 1.31 0.56
C TRP A 66 6.03 0.07 0.54
N MET A 67 4.72 0.22 0.77
CA MET A 67 3.74 -0.87 0.61
C MET A 67 3.82 -1.46 -0.81
N GLN A 68 3.75 -0.61 -1.83
CA GLN A 68 3.83 -1.05 -3.23
C GLN A 68 5.17 -1.71 -3.55
N PHE A 69 6.28 -1.15 -3.11
CA PHE A 69 7.61 -1.72 -3.34
C PHE A 69 7.74 -3.13 -2.76
N LEU A 70 7.30 -3.32 -1.52
CA LEU A 70 7.30 -4.64 -0.87
C LEU A 70 6.33 -5.61 -1.54
N GLY A 71 5.13 -5.15 -1.90
CA GLY A 71 4.13 -5.96 -2.60
C GLY A 71 4.59 -6.42 -3.98
N VAL A 72 5.14 -5.50 -4.78
CA VAL A 72 5.73 -5.81 -6.10
C VAL A 72 6.95 -6.71 -5.95
N GLY A 73 7.81 -6.46 -4.97
CA GLY A 73 8.96 -7.32 -4.67
C GLY A 73 8.55 -8.75 -4.32
N SER A 74 7.50 -8.91 -3.51
CA SER A 74 6.90 -10.22 -3.22
C SER A 74 6.37 -10.89 -4.48
N LEU A 75 5.61 -10.16 -5.32
CA LEU A 75 5.07 -10.69 -6.58
C LEU A 75 6.18 -11.15 -7.52
N PHE A 76 7.25 -10.37 -7.63
CA PHE A 76 8.43 -10.70 -8.42
C PHE A 76 9.08 -12.00 -7.93
N LEU A 77 9.32 -12.15 -6.62
CA LEU A 77 9.84 -13.39 -6.05
C LEU A 77 8.89 -14.58 -6.22
N CYS A 78 7.57 -14.33 -6.25
CA CYS A 78 6.57 -15.36 -6.54
C CYS A 78 6.69 -15.86 -7.99
N VAL A 79 6.92 -14.96 -8.95
CA VAL A 79 7.20 -15.34 -10.35
C VAL A 79 8.52 -16.11 -10.46
N VAL A 80 9.57 -15.70 -9.74
CA VAL A 80 10.84 -16.45 -9.66
C VAL A 80 10.61 -17.85 -9.07
N THR A 81 9.75 -17.97 -8.05
CA THR A 81 9.38 -19.27 -7.46
C THR A 81 8.72 -20.17 -8.51
N MET A 82 7.76 -19.64 -9.28
CA MET A 82 7.12 -20.40 -10.37
C MET A 82 8.14 -20.87 -11.40
N LEU A 83 9.10 -20.01 -11.75
CA LEU A 83 10.20 -20.37 -12.68
C LEU A 83 11.09 -21.49 -12.11
N GLN A 84 11.45 -21.41 -10.82
CA GLN A 84 12.24 -22.45 -10.15
C GLN A 84 11.52 -23.80 -10.09
N ILE A 85 10.20 -23.79 -9.83
CA ILE A 85 9.38 -25.01 -9.88
C ILE A 85 9.38 -25.58 -11.31
N TYR A 86 9.24 -24.73 -12.32
CA TYR A 86 9.28 -25.14 -13.73
C TYR A 86 10.60 -25.83 -14.12
N VAL A 87 11.74 -25.31 -13.65
CA VAL A 87 13.07 -25.93 -13.87
C VAL A 87 13.42 -27.02 -12.84
N GLN A 88 12.45 -27.51 -12.05
CA GLN A 88 12.61 -28.59 -11.07
C GLN A 88 13.57 -28.29 -9.90
N MET A 89 13.81 -27.02 -9.57
CA MET A 89 14.64 -26.60 -8.44
C MET A 89 13.81 -26.43 -7.16
N ALA A 90 13.33 -27.55 -6.60
CA ALA A 90 12.36 -27.55 -5.49
C ALA A 90 12.87 -26.88 -4.19
N ILE A 91 14.13 -27.10 -3.81
CA ILE A 91 14.69 -26.55 -2.57
C ILE A 91 14.79 -25.02 -2.65
N SER A 92 15.32 -24.49 -3.76
CA SER A 92 15.42 -23.03 -3.94
C SER A 92 14.05 -22.37 -4.03
N ALA A 93 13.09 -23.02 -4.69
CA ALA A 93 11.70 -22.55 -4.77
C ALA A 93 11.08 -22.36 -3.38
N GLN A 94 11.31 -23.30 -2.45
CA GLN A 94 10.77 -23.20 -1.09
C GLN A 94 11.33 -21.97 -0.34
N TYR A 95 12.63 -21.73 -0.41
CA TYR A 95 13.24 -20.55 0.24
C TYR A 95 12.78 -19.24 -0.40
N THR A 96 12.79 -19.16 -1.73
CA THR A 96 12.37 -17.96 -2.47
C THR A 96 10.88 -17.66 -2.22
N PHE A 97 10.03 -18.68 -2.16
CA PHE A 97 8.63 -18.53 -1.81
C PHE A 97 8.45 -17.99 -0.39
N GLY A 98 9.18 -18.55 0.59
CA GLY A 98 9.13 -18.07 1.97
C GLY A 98 9.49 -16.58 2.09
N VAL A 99 10.55 -16.14 1.42
CA VAL A 99 10.94 -14.71 1.38
C VAL A 99 9.84 -13.86 0.73
N SER A 100 9.22 -14.34 -0.35
CA SER A 100 8.12 -13.63 -0.99
C SER A 100 6.94 -13.39 -0.04
N LEU A 101 6.60 -14.38 0.81
CA LEU A 101 5.53 -14.25 1.79
C LEU A 101 5.89 -13.26 2.90
N LEU A 102 7.14 -13.23 3.37
CA LEU A 102 7.61 -12.25 4.35
C LEU A 102 7.48 -10.82 3.82
N LEU A 103 7.87 -10.57 2.56
CA LEU A 103 7.67 -9.27 1.93
C LEU A 103 6.18 -8.90 1.81
N MET A 104 5.32 -9.86 1.46
CA MET A 104 3.87 -9.63 1.37
C MET A 104 3.29 -9.25 2.74
N MET A 105 3.66 -9.98 3.79
CA MET A 105 3.23 -9.66 5.16
C MET A 105 3.69 -8.28 5.59
N ALA A 106 4.93 -7.90 5.28
CA ALA A 106 5.44 -6.56 5.56
C ALA A 106 4.65 -5.48 4.81
N SER A 107 4.36 -5.69 3.52
CA SER A 107 3.49 -4.80 2.73
C SER A 107 2.10 -4.63 3.36
N LEU A 108 1.47 -5.72 3.77
CA LEU A 108 0.15 -5.71 4.40
C LEU A 108 0.17 -5.03 5.77
N ALA A 109 1.22 -5.25 6.57
CA ALA A 109 1.37 -4.57 7.86
C ALA A 109 1.47 -3.05 7.68
N LEU A 110 2.25 -2.57 6.71
CA LEU A 110 2.30 -1.15 6.36
C LEU A 110 0.93 -0.64 5.87
N SER A 111 0.19 -1.46 5.12
CA SER A 111 -1.18 -1.13 4.68
C SER A 111 -2.14 -0.92 5.86
N LEU A 112 -2.04 -1.72 6.91
CA LEU A 112 -2.85 -1.56 8.12
C LEU A 112 -2.48 -0.26 8.87
N VAL A 113 -1.19 0.05 8.96
CA VAL A 113 -0.72 1.31 9.57
C VAL A 113 -1.23 2.52 8.80
N GLU A 114 -1.17 2.48 7.47
CA GLU A 114 -1.68 3.56 6.64
C GLU A 114 -3.22 3.68 6.76
N LEU A 115 -3.95 2.56 6.77
CA LEU A 115 -5.41 2.54 6.98
C LEU A 115 -5.82 3.26 8.26
N ARG A 116 -5.14 2.99 9.38
CA ARG A 116 -5.39 3.68 10.66
C ARG A 116 -5.20 5.19 10.53
N LYS A 117 -4.04 5.64 10.02
CA LYS A 117 -3.77 7.07 9.79
C LYS A 117 -4.81 7.75 8.90
N SER A 118 -5.29 7.05 7.88
CA SER A 118 -6.30 7.56 6.96
C SER A 118 -7.65 7.73 7.63
N SER A 119 -8.04 6.77 8.48
CA SER A 119 -9.31 6.81 9.22
C SER A 119 -9.28 7.88 10.30
N ASP A 120 -8.16 8.02 11.02
CA ASP A 120 -8.01 9.00 12.09
C ASP A 120 -8.11 10.44 11.54
N ALA A 121 -7.45 10.72 10.41
CA ALA A 121 -7.53 12.02 9.75
C ALA A 121 -8.95 12.36 9.29
N LEU A 122 -9.71 11.37 8.81
CA LEU A 122 -11.10 11.57 8.39
C LEU A 122 -12.03 11.80 9.59
N ASN A 123 -11.83 11.06 10.68
CA ASN A 123 -12.61 11.24 11.91
C ASN A 123 -12.40 12.64 12.51
N ILE A 124 -11.17 13.15 12.53
CA ILE A 124 -10.89 14.52 13.00
C ILE A 124 -11.61 15.56 12.14
N LEU A 125 -11.53 15.43 10.82
CA LEU A 125 -12.22 16.34 9.89
C LEU A 125 -13.75 16.31 10.08
N LEU A 126 -14.33 15.12 10.25
CA LEU A 126 -15.76 14.96 10.51
C LEU A 126 -16.17 15.56 11.87
N SER A 127 -15.38 15.34 12.93
CA SER A 127 -15.67 15.90 14.24
C SER A 127 -15.57 17.43 14.28
N ASP A 128 -14.63 18.02 13.52
CA ASP A 128 -14.52 19.48 13.39
C ASP A 128 -15.76 20.06 12.67
N LEU A 129 -16.24 19.38 11.61
CA LEU A 129 -17.46 19.78 10.89
C LEU A 129 -18.71 19.66 11.76
N GLU A 130 -18.86 18.58 12.53
CA GLU A 130 -19.98 18.39 13.46
C GLU A 130 -19.99 19.46 14.56
N GLN A 131 -18.83 19.84 15.11
CA GLN A 131 -18.74 20.92 16.09
C GLN A 131 -19.04 22.30 15.49
N GLN A 132 -18.73 22.53 14.22
CA GLN A 132 -19.07 23.77 13.51
C GLN A 132 -20.56 23.87 13.18
N HIS A 133 -21.20 22.75 12.79
CA HIS A 133 -22.63 22.72 12.46
C HIS A 133 -23.55 22.54 13.68
N GLY A 134 -23.08 21.95 14.78
CA GLY A 134 -23.85 21.81 16.03
C GLY A 134 -23.88 23.06 16.91
N ARG A 135 -23.28 24.17 16.44
CA ARG A 135 -23.28 25.50 17.10
C ARG A 135 -24.18 26.53 16.41
N GLY A 136 -25.01 26.12 15.45
CA GLY A 136 -26.11 26.91 14.90
C GLY A 136 -27.45 26.44 15.44
#